data_AF-R6TJM9-F1
#
_entry.id   AF-R6TJM9-F1
#
_cell.length_a   1.000
_cell.length_b   1.000
_cell.length_c   1.000
_cell.angle_alpha   90.00
_cell.angle_beta   90.00
_cell.angle_gamma   90.00
#
_symmetry.space_group_name_H-M   'P 1'
#
loop_
_entity.id
_entity.type
_entity.pdbx_description
1 polymer ?
#
loop_
_entity_poly.entity_id
_entity_poly.type
_entity_poly.pdbx_seq_one_letter_code
_entity_poly.pdbx_strand_id
1 'polypeptide(L)'
;MKREFLESLGLEKDTVDAVMAEYGRGIGAMKQRCDMLEEQCDALKERIPELERRISELDGGLSESEEKYSRLIGSVIARAVDDAGFSSVLAGETAAAVLREEFEAGNDIYAAIDVMRENDPAAFAGKKCEKPYFSAPSEAVPFGGSGESGFTRRRM
;
A
#
# COMPACT_ATOMS: atom_id res chain seq x y z
N MET A 1 -3.54 18.10 51.17
CA MET A 1 -3.33 17.72 52.57
C MET A 1 -3.49 18.97 53.40
N LYS A 2 -4.37 18.97 54.41
CA LYS A 2 -4.58 20.13 55.28
C LYS A 2 -3.77 19.93 56.56
N ARG A 3 -2.97 20.93 56.96
CA ARG A 3 -2.16 20.88 58.18
C ARG A 3 -3.03 20.62 59.42
N GLU A 4 -4.16 21.30 59.53
CA GLU A 4 -5.14 21.14 60.62
C GLU A 4 -5.63 19.70 60.80
N PHE A 5 -5.78 18.94 59.71
CA PHE A 5 -6.17 17.54 59.76
C PHE A 5 -5.07 16.68 60.40
N LEU A 6 -3.80 16.92 60.04
CA LEU A 6 -2.67 16.18 60.60
C LEU A 6 -2.43 16.54 62.08
N GLU A 7 -2.60 17.81 62.44
CA GLU A 7 -2.53 18.27 63.83
C GLU A 7 -3.68 17.67 64.67
N SER A 8 -4.90 17.55 64.12
CA SER A 8 -6.04 16.92 64.79
C SER A 8 -5.88 15.41 65.05
N LEU A 9 -4.96 14.75 64.34
CA LEU A 9 -4.58 13.35 64.56
C LEU A 9 -3.52 13.18 65.66
N GLY A 10 -3.09 14.28 66.29
CA GLY A 10 -2.08 14.27 67.34
C GLY A 10 -0.65 14.09 66.85
N LEU A 11 -0.37 14.37 65.57
CA LEU A 11 0.98 14.29 65.01
C LEU A 11 1.84 15.47 65.51
N GLU A 12 3.09 15.18 65.85
CA GLU A 12 4.06 16.21 66.22
C GLU A 12 4.37 17.14 65.02
N LYS A 13 4.62 18.41 65.33
CA LYS A 13 4.78 19.49 64.35
C LYS A 13 5.86 19.19 63.30
N ASP A 14 6.98 18.61 63.71
CA ASP A 14 8.08 18.23 62.81
C ASP A 14 7.65 17.12 61.82
N THR A 15 6.82 16.18 62.28
CA THR A 15 6.25 15.12 61.44
C THR A 15 5.23 15.70 60.46
N VAL A 16 4.40 16.65 60.91
CA VAL A 16 3.44 17.36 60.06
C VAL A 16 4.17 18.14 58.95
N ASP A 17 5.27 18.81 59.27
CA ASP A 17 6.06 19.57 58.31
C ASP A 17 6.72 18.65 57.26
N ALA A 18 7.26 17.50 57.68
CA ALA A 18 7.82 16.50 56.77
C ALA A 18 6.76 15.96 55.79
N VAL A 19 5.58 15.57 56.29
CA VAL A 19 4.46 15.07 55.46
C VAL A 19 3.97 16.13 54.49
N MET A 20 3.83 17.39 54.94
CA MET A 20 3.40 18.49 54.08
C MET A 20 4.42 18.79 52.98
N ALA A 21 5.72 18.73 53.29
CA ALA A 21 6.78 18.91 52.31
C ALA A 21 6.79 17.79 51.26
N GLU A 22 6.65 16.53 51.68
CA GLU A 22 6.59 15.40 50.75
C GLU A 22 5.33 15.43 49.88
N TYR A 23 4.18 15.74 50.49
CA TYR A 23 2.93 15.91 49.75
C TYR A 23 2.99 17.07 48.74
N GLY A 24 3.63 18.19 49.11
CA GLY A 24 3.88 19.31 48.21
C GLY A 24 4.76 18.92 47.02
N ARG A 25 5.84 18.15 47.25
CA ARG A 25 6.68 17.58 46.19
C ARG A 25 5.89 16.64 45.29
N GLY A 26 5.06 15.77 45.87
CA GLY A 26 4.20 14.84 45.13
C GLY A 26 3.19 15.56 44.23
N ILE A 27 2.53 16.61 44.73
CA ILE A 27 1.65 17.46 43.92
C ILE A 27 2.42 18.15 42.80
N GLY A 28 3.58 18.72 43.09
CA GLY A 28 4.40 19.40 42.08
C GLY A 28 4.79 18.46 40.94
N ALA A 29 5.25 17.26 41.26
CA ALA A 29 5.57 16.23 40.28
C ALA A 29 4.33 15.79 39.48
N MET A 30 3.18 15.63 40.12
CA MET A 30 1.94 15.29 39.42
C MET A 30 1.48 16.40 38.46
N LYS A 31 1.55 17.67 38.88
CA LYS A 31 1.21 18.81 38.00
C LYS A 31 2.10 18.83 36.76
N GLN A 32 3.41 18.69 36.92
CA GLN A 32 4.34 18.62 35.79
C GLN A 32 4.01 17.47 34.83
N ARG A 33 3.60 16.30 35.37
CA ARG A 33 3.17 15.18 34.54
C ARG A 33 1.85 15.46 33.83
N CYS A 34 0.90 16.13 34.48
CA CYS A 34 -0.34 16.57 33.84
C CYS A 34 -0.06 17.54 32.70
N ASP A 35 0.75 18.58 32.94
CA ASP A 35 1.10 19.58 31.92
C ASP A 35 1.75 18.92 30.70
N MET A 36 2.71 18.00 30.92
CA MET A 36 3.35 17.24 29.84
C MET A 36 2.35 16.35 29.06
N LEU A 37 1.39 15.74 29.76
CA LEU A 37 0.36 14.91 29.12
C LEU A 37 -0.63 15.77 28.32
N GLU A 38 -0.95 16.98 28.79
CA GLU A 38 -1.79 17.93 28.06
C GLU A 38 -1.11 18.39 26.76
N GLU A 39 0.18 18.76 26.83
CA GLU A 39 0.96 19.11 25.64
C GLU A 39 1.02 17.96 24.62
N GLN A 40 1.22 16.71 25.10
CA GLN A 40 1.19 15.54 24.23
C GLN A 40 -0.18 15.30 23.63
N CYS A 41 -1.25 15.46 24.41
CA CYS A 41 -2.62 15.34 23.91
C CYS A 41 -2.90 16.35 22.81
N ASP A 42 -2.49 17.60 22.99
CA ASP A 42 -2.74 18.65 22.01
C ASP A 42 -1.92 18.44 20.74
N ALA A 43 -0.66 18.03 20.85
CA ALA A 43 0.15 17.64 19.70
C ALA A 43 -0.46 16.45 18.93
N LEU A 44 -1.08 15.49 19.62
CA LEU A 44 -1.77 14.38 18.97
C LEU A 44 -3.06 14.81 18.29
N LYS A 45 -3.85 15.71 18.91
CA LYS A 45 -5.07 16.28 18.31
C LYS A 45 -4.78 17.03 17.02
N GLU A 46 -3.62 17.67 16.90
CA GLU A 46 -3.21 18.34 15.65
C GLU A 46 -2.77 17.34 14.56
N ARG A 47 -2.15 16.21 14.95
CA ARG A 47 -1.65 15.21 14.00
C ARG A 47 -2.71 14.31 13.40
N ILE A 48 -3.76 13.99 14.16
CA ILE A 48 -4.86 13.14 13.69
C ILE A 48 -5.51 13.67 12.40
N PRO A 49 -5.99 14.92 12.32
CA PRO A 49 -6.66 15.42 11.11
C PRO A 49 -5.73 15.49 9.90
N GLU A 50 -4.43 15.76 10.10
CA GLU A 50 -3.45 15.73 9.02
C GLU A 50 -3.25 14.30 8.49
N LEU A 51 -3.23 13.30 9.36
CA LEU A 51 -3.17 11.90 8.94
C LEU A 51 -4.46 11.47 8.23
N GLU A 52 -5.63 11.87 8.71
CA GLU A 52 -6.92 11.61 8.06
C GLU A 52 -7.00 12.22 6.66
N ARG A 53 -6.51 13.45 6.49
CA ARG A 53 -6.40 14.11 5.18
C ARG A 53 -5.49 13.32 4.23
N ARG A 54 -4.30 12.91 4.70
CA ARG A 54 -3.35 12.13 3.90
C ARG A 54 -3.89 10.77 3.50
N ILE A 55 -4.63 10.09 4.39
CA ILE A 55 -5.31 8.83 4.07
C ILE A 55 -6.34 9.08 2.97
N SER A 56 -7.17 10.12 3.10
CA SER A 56 -8.18 10.46 2.09
C SER A 56 -7.57 10.77 0.72
N GLU A 57 -6.43 11.45 0.67
CA GLU A 57 -5.69 11.72 -0.57
C GLU A 57 -5.12 10.45 -1.20
N LEU A 58 -4.58 9.54 -0.38
CA LEU A 58 -4.06 8.26 -0.85
C LEU A 58 -5.19 7.36 -1.38
N ASP A 59 -6.34 7.32 -0.72
CA ASP A 59 -7.50 6.55 -1.16
C ASP A 59 -8.03 7.09 -2.50
N GLY A 60 -8.11 8.41 -2.66
CA GLY A 60 -8.47 9.03 -3.93
C GLY A 60 -7.48 8.70 -5.06
N GLY A 61 -6.18 8.79 -4.77
CA GLY A 61 -5.13 8.43 -5.73
C GLY A 61 -5.13 6.96 -6.12
N LEU A 62 -5.42 6.06 -5.17
CA LEU A 62 -5.54 4.62 -5.41
C LEU A 62 -6.73 4.33 -6.34
N SER A 63 -7.90 4.90 -6.05
CA SER A 63 -9.10 4.75 -6.87
C SER A 63 -8.87 5.24 -8.31
N GLU A 64 -8.26 6.41 -8.49
CA GLU A 64 -7.91 6.88 -9.84
C GLU A 64 -6.94 5.95 -10.57
N SER A 65 -5.98 5.37 -9.84
CA SER A 65 -5.00 4.44 -10.40
C SER A 65 -5.66 3.14 -10.83
N GLU A 66 -6.59 2.60 -10.03
CA GLU A 66 -7.36 1.40 -10.34
C GLU A 66 -8.24 1.59 -11.58
N GLU A 67 -8.88 2.76 -11.71
CA GLU A 67 -9.66 3.12 -12.90
C GLU A 67 -8.78 3.19 -14.15
N LYS A 68 -7.63 3.88 -14.06
CA LYS A 68 -6.66 3.97 -15.15
C LYS A 68 -6.15 2.59 -15.55
N TYR A 69 -5.83 1.74 -14.59
CA TYR A 69 -5.36 0.37 -14.82
C TYR A 69 -6.42 -0.49 -15.51
N SER A 70 -7.67 -0.46 -15.02
CA SER A 70 -8.81 -1.17 -15.61
C SER A 70 -9.06 -0.72 -17.06
N ARG A 71 -8.98 0.58 -17.32
CA ARG A 71 -9.12 1.15 -18.66
C ARG A 71 -8.00 0.71 -19.60
N LEU A 72 -6.76 0.71 -19.12
CA LEU A 72 -5.60 0.25 -19.89
C LEU A 72 -5.74 -1.22 -20.26
N ILE A 73 -6.06 -2.10 -19.30
CA ILE A 73 -6.27 -3.53 -19.56
C ILE A 73 -7.37 -3.73 -20.60
N GLY A 74 -8.51 -3.07 -20.42
CA GLY A 74 -9.62 -3.14 -21.38
C GLY A 74 -9.18 -2.76 -22.80
N SER A 75 -8.37 -1.71 -22.94
CA SER A 75 -7.84 -1.28 -24.24
C SER A 75 -6.81 -2.26 -24.85
N VAL A 76 -5.99 -2.90 -24.01
CA VAL A 76 -5.01 -3.91 -24.44
C VAL A 76 -5.73 -5.16 -24.94
N ILE A 77 -6.74 -5.63 -24.20
CA ILE A 77 -7.55 -6.78 -24.59
C ILE A 77 -8.32 -6.48 -25.88
N ALA A 78 -8.94 -5.31 -25.99
CA ALA A 78 -9.65 -4.91 -27.20
C ALA A 78 -8.73 -4.94 -28.43
N ARG A 79 -7.53 -4.36 -28.34
CA ARG A 79 -6.54 -4.43 -29.42
C ARG A 79 -6.10 -5.86 -29.72
N ALA A 80 -5.84 -6.68 -28.70
CA ALA A 80 -5.45 -8.07 -28.91
C ALA A 80 -6.54 -8.87 -29.62
N VAL A 81 -7.81 -8.59 -29.34
CA VAL A 81 -8.95 -9.19 -30.03
C VAL A 81 -9.05 -8.73 -31.48
N ASP A 82 -8.88 -7.43 -31.74
CA ASP A 82 -8.85 -6.87 -33.09
C ASP A 82 -7.70 -7.47 -33.91
N ASP A 83 -6.52 -7.55 -33.32
CA ASP A 83 -5.33 -8.11 -33.94
C ASP A 83 -5.53 -9.60 -34.22
N ALA A 84 -6.09 -10.38 -33.30
CA ALA A 84 -6.26 -11.84 -33.44
C ALA A 84 -7.12 -12.26 -34.64
N GLY A 85 -7.98 -11.39 -35.16
CA GLY A 85 -8.78 -11.65 -36.34
C GLY A 85 -9.81 -12.76 -36.14
N PHE A 86 -10.66 -12.61 -35.12
CA PHE A 86 -11.78 -13.52 -34.86
C PHE A 86 -12.77 -13.56 -36.03
N SER A 87 -13.41 -14.72 -36.23
CA SER A 87 -14.32 -14.97 -37.36
C SER A 87 -15.66 -14.24 -37.25
N SER A 88 -16.01 -13.76 -36.05
CA SER A 88 -17.19 -12.93 -35.83
C SER A 88 -17.00 -11.97 -34.64
N VAL A 89 -17.83 -10.93 -34.58
CA VAL A 89 -17.86 -9.99 -33.44
C VAL A 89 -18.18 -10.71 -32.14
N LEU A 90 -19.16 -11.63 -32.15
CA LEU A 90 -19.53 -12.42 -30.98
C LEU A 90 -18.37 -13.28 -30.48
N ALA A 91 -17.61 -13.91 -31.38
CA ALA A 91 -16.42 -14.69 -31.01
C ALA A 91 -15.37 -13.79 -30.34
N GLY A 92 -15.13 -12.59 -30.89
CA GLY A 92 -14.24 -11.60 -30.29
C GLY A 92 -14.70 -11.11 -28.91
N GLU A 93 -16.00 -10.85 -28.72
CA GLU A 93 -16.58 -10.44 -27.44
C GLU A 93 -16.46 -11.55 -26.38
N THR A 94 -16.75 -12.80 -26.75
CA THR A 94 -16.55 -13.94 -25.86
C THR A 94 -15.09 -14.14 -25.51
N ALA A 95 -14.19 -13.96 -26.48
CA ALA A 95 -12.77 -14.06 -26.23
C ALA A 95 -12.28 -12.94 -25.30
N ALA A 96 -12.76 -11.71 -25.46
CA ALA A 96 -12.41 -10.60 -24.58
C ALA A 96 -12.77 -10.86 -23.11
N ALA A 97 -13.86 -11.59 -22.84
CA ALA A 97 -14.22 -11.98 -21.48
C ALA A 97 -13.23 -13.00 -20.90
N VAL A 98 -12.92 -14.05 -21.66
CA VAL A 98 -11.94 -15.07 -21.22
C VAL A 98 -10.55 -14.46 -21.06
N LEU A 99 -10.12 -13.57 -21.96
CA LEU A 99 -8.82 -12.89 -21.87
C LEU A 99 -8.70 -11.97 -20.65
N ARG A 100 -9.83 -11.46 -20.12
CA ARG A 100 -9.83 -10.76 -18.83
C ARG A 100 -9.53 -11.72 -17.69
N GLU A 101 -10.20 -12.86 -17.65
CA GLU A 101 -9.97 -13.89 -16.62
C GLU A 101 -8.53 -14.42 -16.66
N GLU A 102 -8.00 -14.66 -17.87
CA GLU A 102 -6.61 -15.10 -18.07
C GLU A 102 -5.61 -14.03 -17.63
N PHE A 103 -5.87 -12.75 -17.94
CA PHE A 103 -5.02 -11.66 -17.48
C PHE A 103 -5.05 -11.51 -15.95
N GLU A 104 -6.22 -11.64 -15.33
CA GLU A 104 -6.37 -11.62 -13.86
C GLU A 104 -5.67 -12.81 -13.19
N ALA A 105 -5.60 -13.97 -13.87
CA ALA A 105 -4.80 -15.12 -13.46
C ALA A 105 -3.29 -14.91 -13.66
N GLY A 106 -2.86 -13.81 -14.28
CA GLY A 106 -1.45 -13.47 -14.53
C GLY A 106 -0.88 -14.03 -15.84
N ASN A 107 -1.74 -14.51 -16.74
CA ASN A 107 -1.31 -15.09 -18.02
C ASN A 107 -1.13 -14.01 -19.10
N ASP A 108 -0.21 -14.27 -20.04
CA ASP A 108 -0.01 -13.39 -21.20
C ASP A 108 -1.18 -13.52 -22.19
N ILE A 109 -1.82 -12.39 -22.51
CA ILE A 109 -3.02 -12.32 -23.34
C ILE A 109 -2.82 -12.99 -24.71
N TYR A 110 -1.66 -12.80 -25.33
CA TYR A 110 -1.39 -13.35 -26.67
C TYR A 110 -1.08 -14.85 -26.61
N ALA A 111 -0.43 -15.33 -25.53
CA ALA A 111 -0.32 -16.76 -25.28
C ALA A 111 -1.69 -17.41 -25.07
N ALA A 112 -2.60 -16.75 -24.35
CA ALA A 112 -3.98 -17.22 -24.19
C ALA A 112 -4.73 -17.28 -25.54
N ILE A 113 -4.57 -16.27 -26.41
CA ILE A 113 -5.12 -16.28 -27.78
C ILE A 113 -4.57 -17.45 -28.60
N ASP A 114 -3.29 -17.78 -28.45
CA ASP A 114 -2.68 -18.93 -29.14
C ASP A 114 -3.34 -20.24 -28.71
N VAL A 115 -3.54 -20.42 -27.40
CA VAL A 115 -4.24 -21.59 -26.83
C VAL A 115 -5.69 -21.64 -27.31
N MET A 116 -6.40 -20.50 -27.35
CA MET A 116 -7.76 -20.43 -27.91
C MET A 116 -7.81 -20.89 -29.36
N ARG A 117 -6.83 -20.48 -30.17
CA ARG A 117 -6.73 -20.85 -31.59
C ARG A 117 -6.42 -22.33 -31.81
N GLU A 118 -5.62 -22.92 -30.93
CA GLU A 118 -5.36 -24.36 -30.95
C GLU A 118 -6.61 -25.17 -30.58
N ASN A 119 -7.40 -24.70 -29.61
CA ASN A 119 -8.61 -25.36 -29.16
C ASN A 119 -9.79 -25.21 -30.13
N ASP A 120 -9.98 -24.02 -30.71
CA ASP A 120 -11.04 -23.73 -31.69
C ASP A 120 -10.51 -22.89 -32.86
N PRO A 121 -9.92 -23.54 -33.89
CA PRO A 121 -9.40 -22.83 -35.04
C PRO A 121 -10.49 -22.18 -35.90
N ALA A 122 -11.75 -22.64 -35.82
CA ALA A 122 -12.86 -22.08 -36.60
C ALA A 122 -13.33 -20.73 -36.07
N ALA A 123 -13.00 -20.41 -34.81
CA ALA A 123 -13.25 -19.10 -34.22
C ALA A 123 -12.39 -17.96 -34.82
N PHE A 124 -11.44 -18.27 -35.71
CA PHE A 124 -10.50 -17.30 -36.28
C PHE A 124 -10.59 -17.25 -37.81
N ALA A 125 -10.49 -16.04 -38.38
CA ALA A 125 -10.53 -15.80 -39.82
C ALA A 125 -9.14 -15.60 -40.45
N GLY A 126 -8.14 -15.20 -39.65
CA GLY A 126 -6.80 -14.83 -40.11
C GLY A 126 -5.68 -15.77 -39.65
N LYS A 127 -4.46 -15.55 -40.16
CA LYS A 127 -3.24 -16.21 -39.66
C LYS A 127 -2.89 -15.71 -38.25
N LYS A 128 -2.01 -16.44 -37.58
CA LYS A 128 -1.49 -16.09 -36.25
C LYS A 128 -0.86 -14.69 -36.28
N CYS A 129 -1.23 -13.84 -35.32
CA CYS A 129 -0.64 -12.51 -35.18
C CYS A 129 0.60 -12.57 -34.30
N GLU A 130 1.65 -11.87 -34.73
CA GLU A 130 2.88 -11.74 -33.95
C GLU A 130 2.65 -10.78 -32.79
N LYS A 131 3.22 -11.09 -31.62
CA LYS A 131 3.07 -10.25 -30.42
C LYS A 131 3.60 -8.84 -30.72
N PRO A 132 2.80 -7.78 -30.56
CA PRO A 132 3.20 -6.42 -30.95
C PRO A 132 4.16 -5.75 -29.96
N TYR A 133 4.49 -6.43 -28.86
CA TYR A 133 5.39 -5.95 -27.83
C TYR A 133 6.51 -6.97 -27.57
N PHE A 134 7.64 -6.45 -27.09
CA PHE A 134 8.76 -7.28 -26.66
C PHE A 134 8.28 -8.26 -25.59
N SER A 135 8.47 -9.56 -25.83
CA SER A 135 8.27 -10.55 -24.79
C SER A 135 9.30 -10.28 -23.69
N ALA A 136 8.85 -10.09 -22.45
CA ALA A 136 9.77 -10.16 -21.33
C ALA A 136 10.46 -11.54 -21.40
N PRO A 137 11.81 -11.61 -21.32
CA PRO A 137 12.50 -12.90 -21.35
C PRO A 137 11.89 -13.79 -20.27
N SER A 138 11.45 -14.99 -20.65
CA SER A 138 10.72 -15.94 -19.79
C SER A 138 11.59 -16.60 -18.73
N GLU A 139 12.65 -15.95 -18.29
CA GLU A 139 13.51 -16.43 -17.22
C GLU A 139 13.36 -15.45 -16.06
N ALA A 140 12.69 -15.92 -15.01
CA ALA A 140 12.99 -15.46 -13.67
C ALA A 140 14.51 -15.58 -13.51
N VAL A 141 15.23 -14.46 -13.63
CA VAL A 141 16.64 -14.41 -13.26
C VAL A 141 16.64 -14.82 -11.79
N PRO A 142 17.22 -15.98 -11.42
CA PRO A 142 17.28 -16.32 -10.02
C PRO A 142 18.14 -15.23 -9.38
N PHE A 143 17.55 -14.49 -8.46
CA PHE A 143 18.30 -13.65 -7.54
C PHE A 143 19.19 -14.61 -6.72
N GLY A 144 20.38 -14.88 -7.25
CA GLY A 144 21.33 -15.85 -6.73
C GLY A 144 22.72 -15.35 -7.03
N GLY A 145 23.34 -14.73 -6.02
CA GLY A 145 24.67 -14.15 -6.14
C GLY A 145 25.78 -15.18 -6.38
N SER A 146 26.84 -14.71 -7.04
CA SER A 146 28.26 -14.94 -6.74
C SER A 146 29.08 -14.66 -7.99
N GLY A 147 30.19 -13.94 -7.86
CA GLY A 147 31.18 -13.84 -8.94
C GLY A 147 31.74 -12.44 -9.13
N GLU A 148 32.80 -12.16 -8.38
CA GLU A 148 33.73 -11.05 -8.59
C GLU A 148 34.16 -10.91 -10.06
N SER A 149 34.26 -9.68 -10.56
CA SER A 149 35.44 -9.25 -11.35
C SER A 149 35.39 -7.74 -11.59
N GLY A 150 36.50 -7.09 -11.27
CA GLY A 150 36.61 -5.65 -11.10
C GLY A 150 36.45 -4.83 -12.38
N PHE A 151 35.87 -3.64 -12.21
CA PHE A 151 36.03 -2.54 -13.14
C PHE A 151 36.52 -1.30 -12.40
N THR A 152 37.83 -1.07 -12.54
CA THR A 152 38.58 0.05 -11.98
C THR A 152 38.05 1.40 -12.43
N ARG A 153 37.94 2.34 -11.49
CA ARG A 153 37.69 3.78 -11.72
C ARG A 153 38.66 4.35 -12.75
N ARG A 154 38.13 5.14 -13.70
CA ARG A 154 38.90 6.19 -14.36
C ARG A 154 38.10 7.48 -14.28
N ARG A 155 38.42 8.32 -13.30
CA ARG A 155 38.11 9.76 -13.35
C ARG A 155 39.09 10.37 -14.34
N MET A 156 38.56 11.13 -15.30
CA MET A 156 39.24 12.31 -15.84
C MET A 156 38.60 13.53 -15.19
#